data_AF-A0A923C7P9-F1
#
_entry.id   AF-A0A923C7P9-F1
#
_cell.length_a   1.000
_cell.length_b   1.000
_cell.length_c   1.000
_cell.angle_alpha   90.00
_cell.angle_beta   90.00
_cell.angle_gamma   90.00
#
_symmetry.space_group_name_H-M   'P 1'
#
loop_
_entity.id
_entity.type
_entity.pdbx_description
1 polymer ?
#
loop_
_entity_poly.entity_id
_entity_poly.type
_entity_poly.pdbx_seq_one_letter_code
_entity_poly.pdbx_strand_id
1 'polypeptide(L)' 'MTQNATPEAVEALLPEVAALIVEALNLEVKPEEIDADAPLFGEGLDLDSIDVLEIALVISKKYGFQMRSDD' A
#
# COMPACT_ATOMS: atom_id res chain seq x y z
N MET A 1 -1.46 -23.74 3.17
CA MET A 1 -0.50 -23.21 4.16
C MET A 1 -0.24 -21.77 3.76
N THR A 2 -1.10 -20.84 4.16
CA THR A 2 -0.91 -19.42 3.83
C THR A 2 0.25 -18.96 4.71
N GLN A 3 1.39 -18.63 4.10
CA GLN A 3 2.50 -18.08 4.84
C GLN A 3 2.07 -16.68 5.29
N ASN A 4 1.61 -16.55 6.53
CA ASN A 4 1.45 -15.25 7.17
C ASN A 4 2.83 -14.58 7.14
N ALA A 5 2.91 -13.36 6.60
CA ALA A 5 4.11 -12.56 6.72
C ALA A 5 4.48 -12.46 8.20
N THR A 6 5.77 -12.63 8.53
CA THR A 6 6.25 -12.39 9.89
C THR A 6 6.09 -10.91 10.23
N PRO A 7 5.84 -10.56 11.51
CA PRO A 7 5.71 -9.15 11.92
C PRO A 7 6.95 -8.31 11.55
N GLU A 8 8.15 -8.89 11.65
CA GLU A 8 9.39 -8.25 11.17
C GLU A 8 9.38 -7.94 9.66
N ALA A 9 8.78 -8.80 8.83
CA ALA A 9 8.67 -8.55 7.40
C ALA A 9 7.66 -7.44 7.09
N VAL A 10 6.58 -7.36 7.86
CA VAL A 10 5.59 -6.27 7.74
C VAL A 10 6.22 -4.93 8.10
N GLU A 11 6.95 -4.87 9.22
CA GLU A 11 7.64 -3.65 9.67
C GLU A 11 8.73 -3.18 8.71
N ALA A 12 9.45 -4.11 8.07
CA ALA A 12 10.41 -3.79 7.02
C ALA A 12 9.77 -3.29 5.71
N LEU A 13 8.56 -3.77 5.38
CA LEU A 13 7.84 -3.40 4.16
C LEU A 13 7.01 -2.12 4.31
N LEU A 14 6.57 -1.77 5.52
CA LEU A 14 5.79 -0.56 5.80
C LEU A 14 6.37 0.71 5.15
N PRO A 15 7.64 1.10 5.39
CA PRO A 15 8.20 2.32 4.82
C PRO A 15 8.34 2.24 3.29
N GLU A 16 8.57 1.04 2.76
CA GLU A 16 8.65 0.84 1.31
C GLU A 16 7.28 0.99 0.63
N VAL A 17 6.23 0.41 1.22
CA VAL A 17 4.86 0.51 0.72
C VAL A 17 4.34 1.95 0.86
N ALA A 18 4.63 2.62 1.97
CA ALA A 18 4.27 4.03 2.15
C ALA A 18 4.94 4.93 1.10
N ALA A 19 6.24 4.75 0.85
CA ALA A 19 6.95 5.47 -0.22
C ALA A 19 6.32 5.22 -1.59
N LEU A 20 5.98 3.97 -1.88
CA LEU A 20 5.35 3.58 -3.14
C LEU A 20 3.97 4.23 -3.31
N ILE A 21 3.17 4.34 -2.25
CA ILE A 21 1.87 5.02 -2.27
C ILE A 21 2.05 6.51 -2.56
N VAL A 22 2.96 7.19 -1.86
CA VAL A 22 3.26 8.62 -2.08
C VAL A 22 3.75 8.87 -3.50
N GLU A 23 4.66 8.02 -4.00
CA GLU A 23 5.19 8.14 -5.36
C GLU A 23 4.16 7.83 -6.44
N ALA A 24 3.32 6.80 -6.24
CA ALA A 24 2.31 6.39 -7.21
C ALA A 24 1.22 7.46 -7.37
N LEU A 25 0.75 8.01 -6.25
CA LEU A 25 -0.33 8.99 -6.21
C LEU A 25 0.15 10.45 -6.20
N ASN A 26 1.47 10.66 -6.22
CA ASN A 26 2.09 11.98 -6.13
C ASN A 26 1.53 12.82 -4.96
N LEU A 27 1.41 12.20 -3.79
CA LEU A 27 0.84 12.86 -2.60
C LEU A 27 1.79 13.94 -2.07
N GLU A 28 1.23 15.06 -1.59
CA GLU A 28 1.97 16.13 -0.92
C GLU A 28 2.27 15.82 0.57
N VAL A 29 2.41 14.54 0.92
CA VAL A 29 2.74 14.08 2.28
C VAL A 29 4.00 13.23 2.24
N LYS A 30 4.77 13.19 3.34
CA LYS A 30 5.91 12.29 3.42
C LYS A 30 5.44 10.87 3.72
N PRO A 31 6.13 9.83 3.21
CA PRO A 31 5.79 8.44 3.53
C PRO A 31 5.90 8.12 5.03
N GLU A 32 6.73 8.87 5.76
CA GLU A 32 6.89 8.77 7.22
C GLU A 32 5.68 9.33 7.99
N GLU A 33 4.83 10.13 7.34
CA GLU A 33 3.62 10.73 7.92
C GLU A 33 2.37 9.87 7.64
N ILE A 34 2.51 8.80 6.85
CA ILE A 34 1.42 7.85 6.59
C ILE A 34 1.30 6.92 7.79
N ASP A 35 0.13 6.95 8.43
CA ASP A 35 -0.24 5.99 9.47
C ASP A 35 -0.66 4.67 8.81
N ALA A 36 0.11 3.61 9.07
CA ALA A 36 -0.14 2.28 8.53
C ALA A 36 -1.36 1.58 9.15
N ASP A 37 -1.79 2.02 10.34
CA ASP A 37 -3.01 1.52 10.99
C ASP A 37 -4.26 2.30 10.55
N ALA A 38 -4.09 3.41 9.84
CA ALA A 38 -5.20 4.19 9.30
C ALA A 38 -5.80 3.56 8.03
N PRO A 39 -7.11 3.74 7.79
CA PRO A 39 -7.74 3.32 6.55
C PRO A 39 -7.10 4.02 5.34
N LEU A 40 -6.73 3.24 4.32
CA LEU A 40 -6.26 3.80 3.04
C LEU A 40 -7.40 4.45 2.24
N PHE A 41 -8.62 3.91 2.34
CA PHE A 41 -9.79 4.39 1.60
C PHE A 41 -10.72 5.21 2.52
N GLY A 42 -11.18 6.36 2.04
CA GLY A 42 -12.09 7.23 2.79
C GLY A 42 -11.36 8.15 3.76
N GLU A 43 -11.72 8.14 5.05
CA GLU A 43 -11.19 9.07 6.05
C GLU A 43 -9.72 8.76 6.37
N GLY A 44 -8.81 9.59 5.84
CA GLY A 44 -7.36 9.43 5.97
C GLY A 44 -6.65 10.17 4.83
N LEU A 45 -6.08 9.40 3.92
CA LEU A 45 -5.36 9.89 2.73
C LEU A 45 -6.28 10.47 1.64
N ASP A 46 -7.60 10.52 1.87
CA ASP A 46 -8.63 10.99 0.94
C ASP A 46 -8.61 10.26 -0.41
N LEU A 47 -8.16 9.00 -0.42
CA LEU A 47 -8.02 8.21 -1.64
C LEU A 47 -9.38 7.82 -2.19
N ASP A 48 -9.53 8.00 -3.50
CA ASP A 48 -10.68 7.52 -4.22
C ASP A 48 -10.50 6.08 -4.74
N SER A 49 -11.53 5.56 -5.41
CA SER A 49 -11.48 4.19 -5.96
C SER A 49 -10.52 4.02 -7.13
N ILE A 50 -10.12 5.11 -7.79
CA ILE A 50 -9.15 5.12 -8.89
C ILE A 50 -7.74 5.05 -8.32
N ASP A 51 -7.47 5.84 -7.28
CA ASP A 51 -6.17 5.88 -6.59
C ASP A 51 -5.79 4.50 -6.05
N VAL A 52 -6.73 3.81 -5.40
CA VAL A 52 -6.50 2.46 -4.86
C VAL A 52 -6.19 1.45 -5.98
N LEU A 53 -6.85 1.57 -7.14
CA LEU A 53 -6.58 0.72 -8.30
C LEU A 53 -5.19 1.00 -8.89
N GLU A 54 -4.75 2.25 -8.90
CA GLU A 54 -3.41 2.62 -9.34
C GLU A 54 -2.34 2.04 -8.41
N ILE A 55 -2.50 2.18 -7.09
CA ILE A 55 -1.61 1.56 -6.10
C ILE A 55 -1.56 0.04 -6.32
N ALA A 56 -2.71 -0.62 -6.45
CA ALA A 56 -2.78 -2.07 -6.66
C ALA A 56 -2.03 -2.49 -7.93
N LEU A 57 -2.13 -1.71 -9.00
CA LEU A 57 -1.42 -1.94 -10.25
C LEU A 57 0.10 -1.75 -10.11
N VAL A 58 0.54 -0.69 -9.42
CA VAL A 58 1.97 -0.42 -9.19
C VAL A 58 2.60 -1.50 -8.31
N ILE A 59 1.93 -1.90 -7.22
CA ILE A 59 2.38 -3.01 -6.36
C ILE A 59 2.46 -4.31 -7.16
N SER A 60 1.44 -4.62 -7.96
CA SER A 60 1.43 -5.83 -8.80
C SER A 60 2.59 -5.85 -9.80
N LYS A 61 2.92 -4.69 -10.39
CA LYS A 61 4.07 -4.54 -11.29
C LYS A 61 5.41 -4.64 -10.56
N LYS A 62 5.57 -3.99 -9.41
CA LYS A 62 6.84 -3.94 -8.66
C LYS A 62 7.22 -5.29 -8.06
N TYR A 63 6.25 -5.98 -7.45
CA TYR A 63 6.49 -7.26 -6.79
C TYR A 63 6.23 -8.47 -7.69
N GLY A 64 5.70 -8.25 -8.91
CA GLY A 64 5.41 -9.34 -9.86
C GLY A 64 4.31 -10.30 -9.39
N PHE A 65 3.57 -9.95 -8.33
CA PHE A 65 2.43 -10.72 -7.84
C PHE A 65 1.15 -10.19 -8.47
N GLN A 66 0.36 -11.07 -9.05
CA GLN A 66 -1.05 -10.78 -9.36
C GLN A 66 -1.80 -10.80 -8.03
N MET A 67 -2.36 -9.67 -7.59
CA MET A 67 -3.33 -9.66 -6.49
C MET A 67 -4.48 -10.60 -6.88
N ARG A 68 -4.50 -11.80 -6.32
CA ARG A 68 -5.66 -12.66 -6.37
C ARG A 68 -6.60 -12.17 -5.27
N SER A 69 -7.76 -11.67 -5.65
CA SER A 69 -8.91 -11.59 -4.76
C SER A 69 -9.26 -13.03 -4.37
N ASP A 70 -8.96 -13.43 -3.15
CA ASP A 70 -9.59 -14.61 -2.55
C ASP A 70 -10.94 -14.13 -2.02
N ASP A 71 -12.01 -14.84 -2.40
CA ASP A 71 -13.43 -14.54 -2.14
C ASP A 71 -13.77 -14.52 -0.64
#